data_AF-A0A176FMU4-F1
#
_entry.id   AF-A0A176FMU4-F1
#
_cell.length_a   1.000
_cell.length_b   1.000
_cell.length_c   1.000
_cell.angle_alpha   90.00
_cell.angle_beta   90.00
_cell.angle_gamma   90.00
#
_symmetry.space_group_name_H-M   'P 1'
#
loop_
_entity.id
_entity.type
_entity.pdbx_description
1 polymer ?
#
loop_
_entity_poly.entity_id
_entity_poly.type
_entity_poly.pdbx_seq_one_letter_code
_entity_poly.pdbx_strand_id
1 'polypeptide(L)' 'ATSAEAFATADGVITSFIGDVVMVLSLWALWYHTLAGVRHLIWDTGAMLDVPSAERLGWAAIGGSVILTVITVIII' A
#
# COMPACT_ATOMS: atom_id res chain seq x y z
N ALA A 1 -6.70 -16.14 24.43
CA ALA A 1 -6.52 -15.23 23.28
C ALA A 1 -6.14 -15.98 22.00
N THR A 2 -5.61 -17.20 22.08
CA THR A 2 -5.38 -18.08 20.92
C THR A 2 -6.11 -19.42 21.16
N SER A 3 -7.02 -19.80 20.27
CA SER A 3 -7.71 -21.11 20.23
C SER A 3 -8.11 -21.44 18.78
N ALA A 4 -8.51 -22.68 18.52
CA ALA A 4 -9.00 -23.09 17.21
C ALA A 4 -10.26 -22.31 16.81
N GLU A 5 -11.19 -22.05 17.75
CA GLU A 5 -12.40 -21.26 17.45
C GLU A 5 -12.07 -19.80 17.16
N ALA A 6 -11.11 -19.22 17.89
CA ALA A 6 -10.66 -17.85 17.66
C ALA A 6 -10.02 -17.70 16.26
N PHE A 7 -9.22 -18.69 15.84
CA PHE A 7 -8.65 -18.71 14.48
C PHE A 7 -9.74 -18.85 13.41
N ALA A 8 -10.68 -19.78 13.58
CA ALA A 8 -11.78 -19.98 12.61
C ALA A 8 -12.63 -18.71 12.43
N THR A 9 -12.83 -17.95 13.52
CA THR A 9 -13.52 -16.66 13.46
C THR A 9 -12.72 -15.63 12.65
N ALA A 10 -11.42 -15.49 12.92
CA ALA A 10 -10.57 -14.54 12.20
C ALA A 10 -10.42 -14.90 10.72
N ASP A 11 -10.24 -16.19 10.42
CA ASP A 11 -10.16 -16.73 9.07
C ASP A 11 -11.42 -16.41 8.27
N GLY A 12 -12.60 -16.65 8.86
CA GLY A 12 -13.89 -16.33 8.22
C GLY A 12 -14.10 -14.84 7.95
N VAL A 13 -13.54 -13.95 8.78
CA VAL A 13 -13.59 -12.50 8.54
C VAL A 13 -12.63 -12.11 7.42
N ILE A 14 -11.36 -12.54 7.49
CA ILE A 14 -10.31 -12.16 6.55
C ILE A 14 -10.60 -12.67 5.13
N THR A 15 -11.14 -13.89 5.01
CA THR A 15 -11.46 -14.52 3.71
C THR A 15 -12.86 -14.17 3.18
N SER A 16 -13.61 -13.33 3.89
CA SER A 16 -14.88 -12.81 3.39
C SER A 16 -14.66 -11.73 2.33
N PHE A 17 -15.68 -11.46 1.50
CA PHE A 17 -15.63 -10.37 0.52
C PHE A 17 -15.28 -8.99 1.16
N ILE A 18 -15.81 -8.70 2.36
CA ILE A 18 -15.47 -7.46 3.06
C ILE A 18 -14.02 -7.49 3.55
N GLY A 19 -13.55 -8.66 4.01
CA GLY A 19 -12.16 -8.91 4.32
C GLY A 19 -11.26 -8.60 3.13
N ASP A 20 -11.56 -9.13 1.95
CA ASP A 20 -10.81 -8.88 0.71
C ASP A 20 -10.72 -7.39 0.37
N VAL A 21 -11.85 -6.67 0.44
CA VAL A 21 -11.87 -5.21 0.19
C VAL A 21 -10.96 -4.47 1.17
N VAL A 22 -11.04 -4.80 2.47
CA VAL A 22 -10.19 -4.18 3.51
C VAL A 22 -8.72 -4.52 3.27
N MET A 23 -8.41 -5.76 2.91
CA MET A 23 -7.04 -6.21 2.65
C MET A 23 -6.43 -5.53 1.42
N VAL A 24 -7.18 -5.40 0.33
CA VAL A 24 -6.73 -4.70 -0.89
C VAL A 24 -6.51 -3.21 -0.63
N LEU A 25 -7.42 -2.54 0.08
CA LEU A 25 -7.24 -1.13 0.42
C LEU A 25 -6.08 -0.90 1.39
N SER A 26 -5.89 -1.80 2.36
CA SER A 26 -4.74 -1.76 3.27
C SER A 26 -3.41 -1.96 2.52
N LEU A 27 -3.38 -2.91 1.59
CA LEU A 27 -2.24 -3.14 0.71
C LEU A 27 -1.90 -1.91 -0.14
N TRP A 28 -2.92 -1.27 -0.73
CA TRP A 28 -2.71 -0.03 -1.49
C TRP A 28 -2.16 1.09 -0.62
N ALA A 29 -2.72 1.28 0.58
CA ALA A 29 -2.22 2.26 1.53
C ALA A 29 -0.75 2.02 1.90
N LEU A 30 -0.35 0.75 2.10
CA LEU A 30 1.04 0.39 2.36
C LEU A 30 1.94 0.72 1.17
N TRP A 31 1.58 0.33 -0.06
CA TRP A 31 2.39 0.64 -1.24
C TRP A 31 2.53 2.14 -1.49
N TYR A 32 1.44 2.89 -1.33
CA TYR A 32 1.47 4.35 -1.43
C TYR A 32 2.37 4.95 -0.36
N HIS A 33 2.25 4.52 0.90
CA HIS A 33 3.06 5.02 2.00
C HIS A 33 4.54 4.70 1.79
N THR A 34 4.88 3.50 1.33
CA THR A 34 6.26 3.13 1.00
C THR A 34 6.85 4.03 -0.08
N LEU A 35 6.13 4.24 -1.20
CA LEU A 35 6.61 5.11 -2.28
C LEU A 35 6.68 6.58 -1.88
N ALA A 36 5.72 7.07 -1.11
CA ALA A 36 5.77 8.41 -0.53
C ALA A 36 6.96 8.55 0.43
N GLY A 37 7.28 7.51 1.21
CA GLY A 37 8.48 7.43 2.04
C GLY A 37 9.76 7.52 1.22
N VAL A 38 9.86 6.79 0.10
CA VAL A 38 11.00 6.90 -0.83
C VAL A 38 11.13 8.33 -1.37
N ARG A 39 10.02 8.98 -1.73
CA ARG A 39 10.02 10.38 -2.12
C ARG A 39 10.56 11.29 -1.01
N HIS A 40 10.17 11.07 0.24
CA HIS A 40 10.73 11.82 1.38
C HIS A 40 12.25 11.63 1.50
N LEU A 41 12.73 10.39 1.37
CA LEU A 41 14.17 10.11 1.39
C LEU A 41 14.92 10.81 0.25
N ILE A 42 14.32 10.95 -0.94
CA ILE A 42 14.89 11.75 -2.04
C ILE A 42 14.98 13.23 -1.64
N TRP A 43 13.91 13.78 -1.07
CA TRP A 43 13.88 15.17 -0.61
C TRP A 43 14.90 15.45 0.50
N ASP A 44 15.15 14.49 1.39
CA ASP A 44 16.15 14.61 2.47
C ASP A 44 17.58 14.76 1.93
N THR A 45 17.85 14.34 0.69
CA THR A 45 19.14 14.58 0.01
C THR A 45 19.30 16.00 -0.54
N GLY A 46 18.24 16.83 -0.48
CA GLY A 46 18.19 18.16 -1.11
C GLY A 46 17.79 18.14 -2.58
N ALA A 47 17.34 17.00 -3.12
CA ALA A 47 16.95 16.83 -4.52
C ALA A 47 15.45 17.03 -4.76
N MET A 48 15.07 17.41 -5.98
CA MET A 48 13.67 17.42 -6.48
C MET A 48 12.69 18.23 -5.61
N LEU A 49 13.16 19.37 -5.08
CA LEU A 49 12.39 20.26 -4.20
C LEU A 49 11.62 21.37 -4.94
N ASP A 50 11.82 21.53 -6.26
CA ASP A 50 10.99 22.42 -7.06
C ASP A 50 9.59 21.83 -7.28
N VAL A 51 8.57 22.69 -7.42
CA VAL A 51 7.16 22.29 -7.52
C VAL A 51 6.92 21.29 -8.67
N PRO A 52 7.37 21.53 -9.92
CA PRO A 52 7.18 20.57 -11.00
C PRO A 52 7.77 19.19 -10.70
N SER A 53 8.97 19.13 -10.12
CA SER A 53 9.61 17.87 -9.74
C SER A 53 8.86 17.15 -8.61
N ALA A 54 8.47 17.89 -7.57
CA ALA A 54 7.72 17.35 -6.43
C ALA A 54 6.35 16.78 -6.85
N GLU A 55 5.64 17.47 -7.75
CA GLU A 55 4.37 17.01 -8.31
C GLU A 55 4.53 15.73 -9.14
N ARG A 56 5.58 15.65 -9.98
CA ARG A 56 5.90 14.43 -10.74
C ARG A 56 6.15 13.24 -9.82
N LEU A 57 6.89 13.42 -8.73
CA LEU A 57 7.11 12.38 -7.73
C LEU A 57 5.81 11.99 -7.01
N GLY A 58 4.91 12.95 -6.77
CA GLY A 58 3.57 12.67 -6.23
C GLY A 58 2.74 11.77 -7.14
N TRP A 59 2.64 12.11 -8.42
CA TRP A 59 1.92 11.28 -9.40
C TRP A 59 2.58 9.91 -9.61
N ALA A 60 3.91 9.84 -9.59
CA ALA A 60 4.65 8.59 -9.66
C ALA A 60 4.34 7.68 -8.45
N ALA A 61 4.22 8.24 -7.24
CA ALA A 61 3.84 7.47 -6.05
C ALA A 61 2.42 6.91 -6.15
N ILE A 62 1.45 7.70 -6.62
CA ILE A 62 0.07 7.23 -6.82
C ILE A 62 0.06 6.12 -7.89
N GLY A 63 0.58 6.38 -9.09
CA GLY A 63 0.56 5.40 -10.18
C GLY A 63 1.33 4.13 -9.85
N GLY A 64 2.54 4.27 -9.27
CA GLY A 64 3.35 3.15 -8.82
C GLY A 64 2.64 2.32 -7.76
N SER A 65 1.94 2.94 -6.82
CA SER A 65 1.23 2.21 -5.76
C SER A 65 0.07 1.37 -6.30
N VAL A 66 -0.68 1.88 -7.28
CA VAL A 66 -1.76 1.13 -7.93
C VAL A 66 -1.20 -0.06 -8.71
N ILE A 67 -0.13 0.16 -9.49
CA ILE A 67 0.53 -0.91 -10.25
C ILE A 67 1.04 -2.02 -9.32
N LEU A 68 1.75 -1.65 -8.25
CA LEU A 68 2.27 -2.61 -7.28
C LEU A 68 1.15 -3.36 -6.56
N THR A 69 0.06 -2.69 -6.21
CA THR A 69 -1.11 -3.33 -5.59
C THR A 69 -1.70 -4.40 -6.52
N VAL A 70 -1.93 -4.07 -7.80
CA VAL A 70 -2.46 -5.02 -8.79
C VAL A 70 -1.52 -6.20 -8.98
N ILE A 71 -0.21 -5.95 -9.10
CA ILE A 71 0.81 -7.00 -9.24
C ILE A 71 0.76 -7.94 -8.01
N THR A 72 0.74 -7.38 -6.79
CA THR A 72 0.70 -8.19 -5.56
C THR A 72 -0.56 -9.05 -5.49
N VAL A 73 -1.73 -8.51 -5.83
CA VAL A 73 -3.01 -9.25 -5.83
C VAL A 73 -3.05 -10.36 -6.89
N ILE A 74 -2.32 -10.21 -8.01
CA ILE A 74 -2.25 -11.26 -9.04
C ILE A 74 -1.28 -12.39 -8.65
N ILE A 75 -0.20 -12.06 -7.94
CA ILE A 75 0.87 -13.01 -7.60
C ILE A 75 0.49 -13.90 -6.41
N ILE A 76 -0.19 -13.34 -5.41
CA ILE A 76 -0.57 -14.02 -4.16
C ILE A 76 -1.98 -14.55 -4.29
#